data_AF-A0A820RU24-F1
#
_entry.id   AF-A0A820RU24-F1
#
_cell.length_a   1.000
_cell.length_b   1.000
_cell.length_c   1.000
_cell.angle_alpha   90.00
_cell.angle_beta   90.00
_cell.angle_gamma   90.00
#
_symmetry.space_group_name_H-M   'P 1'
#
loop_
_entity.id
_entity.type
_entity.pdbx_description
1 polymer ?
#
loop_
_entity_poly.entity_id
_entity_poly.type
_entity_poly.pdbx_seq_one_letter_code
_entity_poly.pdbx_strand_id
1 'polypeptide(L)'
;RLPSVNVTVYRGVKDIIESEHEKYKVGKRLVWWGFSSCSAIRVVSERDHFLGQSGRRTLFIIDCMKGKDIRNHSYYSKEHEVLLLPATHVEVINYEQQENNLHVIHLEEIESPHALLESVSSEQEIRDLKTMSMSKTNIRASMMSATVLERYRNSKLKECIQRCKPESEAYLNGKRLNKYDVQAVVQELIIGKQCRALFLRESLITAEATLILSEALRDNNTLGGLFLAQNQIGDDGTKYLARALSGDNNSTLKKLSLCHNDITDQGIQYLAKMLESNETLTHLWLASNKITDQGLELLCQVLMQKNKTLQVLSLEWNKFRNDTSVTILVDMLKNNKSLTTLNLENCKLPKSGVEELKLVTKAKKNFKLFIN
;
A
#
# COMPACT_ATOMS: atom_id res chain seq x y z
N ARG A 1 -24.63 12.43 -3.63
CA ARG A 1 -23.28 12.89 -4.07
C ARG A 1 -23.33 14.41 -4.12
N LEU A 2 -22.35 15.13 -3.59
CA LEU A 2 -22.33 16.59 -3.63
C LEU A 2 -22.10 17.09 -5.07
N PRO A 3 -22.79 18.16 -5.52
CA PRO A 3 -22.65 18.68 -6.88
C PRO A 3 -21.26 19.30 -7.09
N SER A 4 -20.68 19.07 -8.27
CA SER A 4 -19.46 19.76 -8.69
C SER A 4 -19.79 21.18 -9.13
N VAL A 5 -18.93 22.14 -8.83
CA VAL A 5 -19.04 23.52 -9.29
C VAL A 5 -17.70 23.99 -9.87
N ASN A 6 -17.79 24.77 -10.94
CA ASN A 6 -16.68 25.55 -11.47
C ASN A 6 -16.85 26.99 -10.97
N VAL A 7 -15.98 27.41 -10.05
CA VAL A 7 -16.11 28.70 -9.35
C VAL A 7 -14.78 29.10 -8.72
N THR A 8 -14.51 30.40 -8.65
CA THR A 8 -13.40 30.94 -7.87
C THR A 8 -13.72 30.88 -6.38
N VAL A 9 -12.79 30.36 -5.60
CA VAL A 9 -12.92 30.27 -4.14
C VAL A 9 -11.77 30.96 -3.43
N TYR A 10 -12.05 31.40 -2.20
CA TYR A 10 -11.14 32.18 -1.36
C TYR A 10 -10.83 31.41 -0.08
N ARG A 11 -9.54 31.33 0.26
CA ARG A 11 -9.06 30.69 1.49
C ARG A 11 -8.02 31.57 2.18
N GLY A 12 -8.29 31.95 3.42
CA GLY A 12 -7.39 32.76 4.24
C GLY A 12 -6.54 31.94 5.21
N VAL A 13 -5.30 32.36 5.43
CA VAL A 13 -4.36 31.85 6.45
C VAL A 13 -3.79 33.02 7.25
N LYS A 14 -3.88 32.95 8.59
CA LYS A 14 -3.37 33.98 9.52
C LYS A 14 -1.87 33.85 9.80
N ASP A 15 -1.09 33.68 8.73
CA ASP A 15 0.37 33.78 8.77
C ASP A 15 0.89 34.10 7.37
N ILE A 16 2.12 34.61 7.26
CA ILE A 16 2.82 34.73 5.98
C ILE A 16 3.60 33.44 5.77
N ILE A 17 3.41 32.84 4.60
CA ILE A 17 4.17 31.65 4.19
C ILE A 17 5.56 32.06 3.65
N GLU A 18 6.29 32.87 4.43
CA GLU A 18 7.57 33.51 4.07
C GLU A 18 8.65 32.46 3.75
N SER A 19 8.63 31.33 4.47
CA SER A 19 9.54 30.20 4.24
C SER A 19 9.23 29.37 2.99
N GLU A 20 8.11 29.63 2.30
CA GLU A 20 7.71 28.92 1.08
C GLU A 20 7.59 29.84 -0.15
N HIS A 21 8.20 31.04 -0.15
CA HIS A 21 8.15 31.93 -1.32
C HIS A 21 8.61 31.24 -2.62
N GLU A 22 9.61 30.35 -2.55
CA GLU A 22 10.06 29.51 -3.67
C GLU A 22 8.99 28.53 -4.19
N LYS A 23 8.06 28.11 -3.34
CA LYS A 23 6.99 27.15 -3.66
C LYS A 23 5.88 27.80 -4.49
N TYR A 24 5.64 29.09 -4.28
CA TYR A 24 4.55 29.85 -4.90
C TYR A 24 5.03 30.86 -5.93
N LYS A 25 6.15 30.56 -6.61
CA LYS A 25 6.55 31.32 -7.79
C LYS A 25 5.57 31.09 -8.94
N VAL A 26 5.28 32.15 -9.69
CA VAL A 26 4.43 32.10 -10.89
C VAL A 26 4.95 31.03 -11.86
N GLY A 27 4.03 30.23 -12.41
CA GLY A 27 4.32 29.08 -13.28
C GLY A 27 4.68 27.79 -12.54
N LYS A 28 4.76 27.79 -11.20
CA LYS A 28 4.95 26.55 -10.43
C LYS A 28 3.65 25.76 -10.38
N ARG A 29 3.77 24.45 -10.62
CA ARG A 29 2.68 23.49 -10.41
C ARG A 29 2.83 22.84 -9.06
N LEU A 30 1.74 22.80 -8.32
CA LEU A 30 1.69 22.22 -6.98
C LEU A 30 0.40 21.43 -6.79
N VAL A 31 0.41 20.60 -5.76
CA VAL A 31 -0.74 19.79 -5.38
C VAL A 31 -1.27 20.30 -4.06
N TRP A 32 -2.54 20.71 -4.05
CA TRP A 32 -3.28 21.09 -2.85
C TRP A 32 -3.74 19.82 -2.13
N TRP A 33 -2.99 19.39 -1.12
CA TRP A 33 -3.17 18.07 -0.50
C TRP A 33 -4.30 17.98 0.54
N GLY A 34 -4.79 19.12 1.05
CA GLY A 34 -5.76 19.17 2.13
C GLY A 34 -7.20 19.26 1.64
N PHE A 35 -8.14 18.76 2.44
CA PHE A 35 -9.52 19.23 2.37
C PHE A 35 -9.54 20.68 2.85
N SER A 36 -10.08 21.57 2.04
CA SER A 36 -10.21 22.97 2.42
C SER A 36 -11.61 23.45 2.18
N SER A 37 -12.28 23.80 3.28
CA SER A 37 -13.47 24.63 3.22
C SER A 37 -13.06 26.02 2.76
N CYS A 38 -13.61 26.43 1.63
CA CYS A 38 -13.37 27.72 1.00
C CYS A 38 -14.71 28.43 0.80
N SER A 39 -14.67 29.76 0.74
CA SER A 39 -15.86 30.55 0.38
C SER A 39 -15.75 31.02 -1.05
N ALA A 40 -16.83 30.94 -1.84
CA ALA A 40 -16.91 31.60 -3.14
C ALA A 40 -17.26 33.10 -3.01
N ILE A 41 -17.34 33.64 -1.79
CA ILE A 41 -17.61 35.05 -1.52
C ILE A 41 -16.37 35.69 -0.90
N ARG A 42 -15.70 36.58 -1.64
CA ARG A 42 -14.45 37.23 -1.22
C ARG A 42 -14.56 37.93 0.14
N VAL A 43 -15.61 38.70 0.36
CA VAL A 43 -15.84 39.50 1.58
C VAL A 43 -15.92 38.64 2.84
N VAL A 44 -16.26 37.35 2.73
CA VAL A 44 -16.26 36.42 3.86
C VAL A 44 -14.85 36.25 4.43
N SER A 45 -13.82 36.22 3.56
CA SER A 45 -12.43 36.07 4.01
C SER A 45 -11.97 37.24 4.89
N GLU A 46 -12.48 38.45 4.66
CA GLU A 46 -12.07 39.67 5.36
C GLU A 46 -12.58 39.76 6.80
N ARG A 47 -13.48 38.87 7.24
CA ARG A 47 -13.96 38.85 8.64
C ARG A 47 -12.85 38.38 9.58
N ASP A 48 -12.79 38.95 10.78
CA ASP A 48 -11.72 38.68 11.76
C ASP A 48 -11.59 37.22 12.19
N HIS A 49 -12.67 36.43 12.17
CA HIS A 49 -12.62 35.01 12.49
C HIS A 49 -12.03 34.14 11.36
N PHE A 50 -11.95 34.67 10.13
CA PHE A 50 -11.32 34.03 8.98
C PHE A 50 -9.91 34.59 8.74
N LEU A 51 -9.71 35.46 7.75
CA LEU A 51 -8.41 36.08 7.47
C LEU A 51 -8.21 37.36 8.29
N GLY A 52 -9.26 38.16 8.44
CA GLY A 52 -9.21 39.50 9.02
C GLY A 52 -8.50 40.53 8.12
N GLN A 53 -8.44 41.77 8.60
CA GLN A 53 -7.92 42.92 7.82
C GLN A 53 -6.53 43.41 8.26
N SER A 54 -5.93 42.80 9.29
CA SER A 54 -4.63 43.19 9.83
C SER A 54 -3.74 41.99 10.17
N GLY A 55 -2.45 42.23 10.37
CA GLY A 55 -1.45 41.19 10.68
C GLY A 55 -0.92 40.43 9.45
N ARG A 56 0.09 39.60 9.72
CA ARG A 56 0.77 38.73 8.74
C ARG A 56 -0.21 37.67 8.21
N ARG A 57 -0.53 37.71 6.92
CA ARG A 57 -1.58 36.84 6.39
C ARG A 57 -1.48 36.55 4.90
N THR A 58 -2.03 35.42 4.50
CA THR A 58 -2.02 34.93 3.12
C THR A 58 -3.45 34.65 2.64
N LEU A 59 -3.83 35.22 1.50
CA LEU A 59 -5.08 34.94 0.81
C LEU A 59 -4.81 34.10 -0.43
N PHE A 60 -5.43 32.93 -0.51
CA PHE A 60 -5.48 32.14 -1.73
C PHE A 60 -6.75 32.48 -2.51
N ILE A 61 -6.58 32.81 -3.77
CA ILE A 61 -7.63 32.90 -4.79
C ILE A 61 -7.46 31.67 -5.67
N ILE A 62 -8.47 30.81 -5.76
CA ILE A 62 -8.35 29.51 -6.43
C ILE A 62 -9.48 29.36 -7.44
N ASP A 63 -9.14 29.37 -8.72
CA ASP A 63 -10.09 29.05 -9.79
C ASP A 63 -10.27 27.55 -9.85
N CYS A 64 -11.39 27.08 -9.31
CA CYS A 64 -11.64 25.65 -9.14
C CYS A 64 -12.56 25.14 -10.25
N MET A 65 -12.17 24.03 -10.87
CA MET A 65 -12.97 23.33 -11.89
C MET A 65 -13.90 22.28 -11.27
N LYS A 66 -13.47 21.63 -10.18
CA LYS A 66 -14.12 20.41 -9.64
C LYS A 66 -14.52 20.52 -8.16
N GLY A 67 -14.71 21.72 -7.65
CA GLY A 67 -15.08 22.01 -6.26
C GLY A 67 -16.42 21.40 -5.90
N LYS A 68 -16.66 21.11 -4.62
CA LYS A 68 -17.95 20.56 -4.16
C LYS A 68 -18.74 21.60 -3.42
N ASP A 69 -19.91 21.96 -3.95
CA ASP A 69 -20.81 22.88 -3.26
C ASP A 69 -21.41 22.18 -2.04
N ILE A 70 -21.18 22.77 -0.87
CA ILE A 70 -21.64 22.28 0.42
C ILE A 70 -22.52 23.32 1.13
N ARG A 71 -23.08 24.32 0.45
CA ARG A 71 -23.96 25.35 1.04
C ARG A 71 -25.04 24.78 1.94
N ASN A 72 -25.70 23.73 1.48
CA ASN A 72 -26.82 23.09 2.19
C ASN A 72 -26.38 22.26 3.42
N HIS A 73 -25.07 22.13 3.62
CA HIS A 73 -24.46 21.39 4.72
C HIS A 73 -23.51 22.26 5.54
N SER A 74 -23.40 23.54 5.21
CA SER A 74 -22.58 24.52 5.91
C SER A 74 -23.22 24.93 7.23
N TYR A 75 -22.38 25.14 8.25
CA TYR A 75 -22.80 25.85 9.47
C TYR A 75 -23.18 27.32 9.18
N TYR A 76 -22.66 27.89 8.10
CA TYR A 76 -22.88 29.28 7.67
C TYR A 76 -23.82 29.32 6.45
N SER A 77 -25.13 29.28 6.70
CA SER A 77 -26.17 29.22 5.66
C SER A 77 -26.19 30.38 4.64
N LYS A 78 -25.46 31.47 4.91
CA LYS A 78 -25.32 32.63 4.01
C LYS A 78 -23.99 32.67 3.24
N GLU A 79 -23.13 31.68 3.43
CA GLU A 79 -21.85 31.60 2.75
C GLU A 79 -21.95 30.60 1.60
N HIS A 80 -21.44 30.97 0.42
CA HIS A 80 -21.30 30.02 -0.68
C HIS A 80 -20.08 29.13 -0.41
N GLU A 81 -20.24 28.17 0.50
CA GLU A 81 -19.17 27.29 0.91
C GLU A 81 -18.93 26.19 -0.13
N VAL A 82 -17.69 26.12 -0.59
CA VAL A 82 -17.21 25.18 -1.59
C VAL A 82 -16.03 24.43 -1.00
N LEU A 83 -16.12 23.11 -1.00
CA LEU A 83 -15.06 22.24 -0.56
C LEU A 83 -14.08 22.00 -1.71
N LEU A 84 -12.86 22.49 -1.54
CA LEU A 84 -11.72 22.10 -2.36
C LEU A 84 -11.26 20.71 -1.92
N LEU A 85 -11.17 19.80 -2.88
CA LEU A 85 -10.81 18.41 -2.64
C LEU A 85 -9.29 18.26 -2.43
N PRO A 86 -8.84 17.23 -1.71
CA PRO A 86 -7.42 16.93 -1.63
C PRO A 86 -6.90 16.47 -3.00
N ALA A 87 -5.60 16.64 -3.19
CA ALA A 87 -4.89 16.33 -4.43
C ALA A 87 -5.35 17.16 -5.65
N THR A 88 -5.96 18.32 -5.44
CA THR A 88 -6.23 19.28 -6.52
C THR A 88 -4.90 19.78 -7.08
N HIS A 89 -4.67 19.55 -8.37
CA HIS A 89 -3.50 20.08 -9.05
C HIS A 89 -3.78 21.53 -9.42
N VAL A 90 -2.86 22.41 -9.07
CA VAL A 90 -3.01 23.84 -9.34
C VAL A 90 -1.70 24.41 -9.88
N GLU A 91 -1.82 25.41 -10.73
CA GLU A 91 -0.70 26.22 -11.19
C GLU A 91 -0.78 27.60 -10.54
N VAL A 92 0.38 28.14 -10.14
CA VAL A 92 0.45 29.49 -9.60
C VAL A 92 0.42 30.49 -10.74
N ILE A 93 -0.65 31.25 -10.84
CA ILE A 93 -0.86 32.22 -11.92
C ILE A 93 -0.37 33.61 -11.51
N ASN A 94 -0.50 33.97 -10.23
CA ASN A 94 -0.02 35.25 -9.72
C ASN A 94 0.42 35.16 -8.24
N TYR A 95 1.36 36.02 -7.87
CA TYR A 95 1.79 36.24 -6.49
C TYR A 95 2.03 37.74 -6.28
N GLU A 96 1.33 38.34 -5.33
CA GLU A 96 1.50 39.76 -4.97
C GLU A 96 1.60 39.95 -3.46
N GLN A 97 2.39 40.93 -3.04
CA GLN A 97 2.46 41.40 -1.66
C GLN A 97 1.86 42.80 -1.60
N GLN A 98 0.88 43.00 -0.72
CA GLN A 98 0.17 44.27 -0.53
C GLN A 98 0.65 44.97 0.75
N GLU A 99 0.41 46.29 0.84
CA GLU A 99 0.95 47.21 1.87
C GLU A 99 0.59 46.84 3.33
N ASN A 100 -0.40 45.97 3.55
CA ASN A 100 -0.88 45.56 4.88
C ASN A 100 -0.40 44.18 5.35
N ASN A 101 0.78 43.73 4.93
CA ASN A 101 1.30 42.37 5.22
C ASN A 101 0.39 41.25 4.73
N LEU A 102 -0.34 41.52 3.63
CA LEU A 102 -1.20 40.57 2.94
C LEU A 102 -0.47 40.04 1.71
N HIS A 103 -0.28 38.73 1.65
CA HIS A 103 0.20 38.04 0.47
C HIS A 103 -0.99 37.41 -0.25
N VAL A 104 -1.13 37.69 -1.54
CA VAL A 104 -2.21 37.12 -2.35
C VAL A 104 -1.60 36.16 -3.37
N ILE A 105 -2.08 34.93 -3.36
CA ILE A 105 -1.62 33.85 -4.24
C ILE A 105 -2.80 33.42 -5.08
N HIS A 106 -2.69 33.60 -6.39
CA HIS A 106 -3.71 33.15 -7.35
C HIS A 106 -3.29 31.82 -7.94
N LEU A 107 -4.16 30.84 -7.78
CA LEU A 107 -4.02 29.47 -8.23
C LEU A 107 -5.13 29.14 -9.24
N GLU A 108 -4.78 28.43 -10.30
CA GLU A 108 -5.76 27.85 -11.24
C GLU A 108 -5.70 26.33 -11.14
N GLU A 109 -6.85 25.69 -10.92
CA GLU A 109 -6.94 24.23 -10.99
C GLU A 109 -6.65 23.77 -12.41
N ILE A 110 -5.73 22.82 -12.55
CA ILE A 110 -5.34 22.22 -13.82
C ILE A 110 -5.74 20.75 -13.84
N GLU A 111 -5.93 20.19 -15.03
CA GLU A 111 -6.13 18.75 -15.16
C GLU A 111 -4.90 17.98 -14.70
N SER A 112 -5.15 16.84 -14.05
CA SER A 112 -4.08 15.95 -13.62
C SER A 112 -3.32 15.43 -14.85
N PRO A 113 -1.97 15.45 -14.86
CA PRO A 113 -1.16 14.91 -15.96
C PRO A 113 -1.31 13.40 -16.15
N HIS A 114 -2.07 12.70 -15.31
CA HIS A 114 -2.43 11.29 -15.43
C HIS A 114 -3.84 11.10 -16.02
N ALA A 115 -4.20 11.86 -17.05
CA ALA A 115 -5.47 11.75 -17.76
C ALA A 115 -5.52 10.50 -18.68
N LEU A 116 -5.60 9.30 -18.09
CA LEU A 116 -5.80 8.03 -18.82
C LEU A 116 -6.52 7.00 -17.92
N LEU A 117 -7.72 7.33 -17.43
CA LEU A 117 -8.58 6.37 -16.72
C LEU A 117 -10.08 6.55 -17.04
N GLU A 118 -10.41 7.12 -18.20
CA GLU A 118 -11.80 7.22 -18.68
C GLU A 118 -12.12 6.10 -19.70
N SER A 119 -11.93 4.83 -19.33
CA SER A 119 -12.57 3.70 -20.03
C SER A 119 -12.35 2.34 -19.36
N VAL A 120 -12.62 2.19 -18.05
CA VAL A 120 -12.91 0.85 -17.51
C VAL A 120 -14.05 0.94 -16.50
N SER A 121 -15.19 0.44 -16.92
CA SER A 121 -16.42 0.29 -16.16
C SER A 121 -16.30 -0.85 -15.15
N SER A 122 -15.98 -0.52 -13.89
CA SER A 122 -16.63 -1.13 -12.73
C SER A 122 -16.51 -0.19 -11.50
N GLU A 123 -17.64 0.28 -10.97
CA GLU A 123 -17.69 1.25 -9.85
C GLU A 123 -17.13 0.72 -8.52
N GLN A 124 -16.77 -0.56 -8.45
CA GLN A 124 -16.21 -1.20 -7.25
C GLN A 124 -14.69 -1.00 -7.13
N GLU A 125 -13.94 -1.04 -8.23
CA GLU A 125 -12.46 -0.90 -8.20
C GLU A 125 -12.00 0.56 -8.02
N ILE A 126 -12.83 1.53 -8.43
CA ILE A 126 -12.53 2.97 -8.31
C ILE A 126 -12.61 3.45 -6.84
N ARG A 127 -13.45 2.82 -6.01
CA ARG A 127 -13.46 3.08 -4.56
C ARG A 127 -12.15 2.65 -3.91
N ASP A 128 -11.60 1.53 -4.32
CA ASP A 128 -10.38 0.96 -3.75
C ASP A 128 -9.10 1.70 -4.15
N LEU A 129 -9.07 2.26 -5.36
CA LEU A 129 -7.91 3.01 -5.88
C LEU A 129 -7.79 4.42 -5.28
N LYS A 130 -8.91 5.10 -4.99
CA LYS A 130 -8.91 6.46 -4.42
C LYS A 130 -8.51 6.50 -2.94
N THR A 131 -8.72 5.42 -2.19
CA THR A 131 -8.26 5.30 -0.79
C THR A 131 -6.75 5.08 -0.64
N MET A 132 -6.03 4.74 -1.71
CA MET A 132 -4.65 4.22 -1.60
C MET A 132 -3.54 5.15 -2.06
N SER A 133 -3.87 6.32 -2.63
CA SER A 133 -2.89 7.35 -3.02
C SER A 133 -2.63 8.40 -1.90
N MET A 134 -3.51 8.51 -0.89
CA MET A 134 -3.32 9.39 0.27
C MET A 134 -2.42 8.76 1.35
N SER A 135 -1.18 8.42 1.03
CA SER A 135 -0.36 7.68 1.99
C SER A 135 1.16 7.72 1.70
N LYS A 136 1.73 8.90 1.52
CA LYS A 136 3.18 9.06 1.77
C LYS A 136 3.48 9.90 3.00
N THR A 137 2.53 10.74 3.44
CA THR A 137 2.77 11.67 4.56
C THR A 137 1.86 11.43 5.77
N ASN A 138 0.76 10.68 5.64
CA ASN A 138 -0.24 10.53 6.72
C ASN A 138 -0.17 9.23 7.54
N ILE A 139 0.48 8.16 7.07
CA ILE A 139 0.60 6.94 7.88
C ILE A 139 1.52 7.16 9.07
N ARG A 140 2.64 7.87 8.87
CA ARG A 140 3.53 8.23 9.97
C ARG A 140 2.78 8.96 11.08
N ALA A 141 1.88 9.89 10.74
CA ALA A 141 1.11 10.66 11.71
C ALA A 141 -0.04 9.89 12.36
N SER A 142 -0.75 9.00 11.64
CA SER A 142 -1.86 8.21 12.23
C SER A 142 -1.37 7.07 13.10
N MET A 143 -0.21 6.48 12.78
CA MET A 143 0.48 5.49 13.62
C MET A 143 1.19 6.11 14.83
N MET A 144 1.48 7.41 14.82
CA MET A 144 2.24 8.12 15.86
C MET A 144 1.43 8.64 17.05
N SER A 145 0.13 8.40 17.13
CA SER A 145 -0.61 8.85 18.30
C SER A 145 -0.31 7.96 19.50
N ALA A 146 0.32 8.53 20.54
CA ALA A 146 0.51 7.92 21.86
C ALA A 146 -0.78 7.29 22.42
N THR A 147 -1.95 7.72 21.94
CA THR A 147 -3.26 7.17 22.31
C THR A 147 -3.52 5.73 21.85
N VAL A 148 -2.78 5.19 20.86
CA VAL A 148 -2.91 3.78 20.43
C VAL A 148 -2.25 2.83 21.44
N LEU A 149 -1.06 3.18 21.93
CA LEU A 149 -0.38 2.43 23.00
C LEU A 149 -1.17 2.48 24.32
N GLU A 150 -1.90 3.57 24.60
CA GLU A 150 -2.80 3.66 25.75
C GLU A 150 -4.03 2.74 25.66
N ARG A 151 -4.47 2.38 24.44
CA ARG A 151 -5.58 1.43 24.21
C ARG A 151 -5.14 -0.03 24.16
N TYR A 152 -3.83 -0.27 24.13
CA TYR A 152 -3.25 -1.60 24.10
C TYR A 152 -3.32 -2.27 25.48
N ARG A 153 -4.21 -3.25 25.63
CA ARG A 153 -4.51 -3.93 26.90
C ARG A 153 -4.02 -5.37 27.00
N ASN A 154 -3.38 -5.91 25.95
CA ASN A 154 -2.97 -7.30 25.90
C ASN A 154 -1.66 -7.53 26.68
N SER A 155 -1.78 -7.71 27.99
CA SER A 155 -0.63 -7.87 28.90
C SER A 155 0.30 -9.03 28.51
N LYS A 156 -0.27 -10.14 28.01
CA LYS A 156 0.50 -11.31 27.55
C LYS A 156 1.33 -10.98 26.31
N LEU A 157 0.78 -10.25 25.35
CA LEU A 157 1.53 -9.81 24.19
C LEU A 157 2.59 -8.77 24.59
N LYS A 158 2.29 -7.88 25.54
CA LYS A 158 3.26 -6.88 26.05
C LYS A 158 4.50 -7.55 26.61
N GLU A 159 4.30 -8.59 27.43
CA GLU A 159 5.40 -9.37 28.00
C GLU A 159 6.22 -10.08 26.90
N CYS A 160 5.58 -10.66 25.89
CA CYS A 160 6.28 -11.25 24.74
C CYS A 160 7.11 -10.20 23.98
N ILE A 161 6.54 -9.03 23.71
CA ILE A 161 7.22 -7.92 23.03
C ILE A 161 8.42 -7.44 23.86
N GLN A 162 8.25 -7.26 25.18
CA GLN A 162 9.32 -6.82 26.08
C GLN A 162 10.51 -7.77 26.06
N ARG A 163 10.26 -9.09 26.01
CA ARG A 163 11.30 -10.12 25.95
C ARG A 163 12.05 -10.17 24.61
N CYS A 164 11.48 -9.64 23.53
CA CYS A 164 12.15 -9.58 22.23
C CYS A 164 13.34 -8.62 22.30
N LYS A 165 14.49 -9.00 21.75
CA LYS A 165 15.65 -8.10 21.69
C LYS A 165 15.54 -7.18 20.46
N PRO A 166 16.16 -5.98 20.49
CA PRO A 166 16.37 -5.20 19.28
C PRO A 166 17.11 -6.02 18.22
N GLU A 167 16.78 -5.80 16.96
CA GLU A 167 17.39 -6.43 15.79
C GLU A 167 17.43 -7.95 15.83
N SER A 168 16.49 -8.58 16.55
CA SER A 168 16.37 -10.03 16.65
C SER A 168 15.14 -10.55 15.94
N GLU A 169 14.97 -11.87 15.98
CA GLU A 169 13.72 -12.52 15.59
C GLU A 169 12.67 -12.34 16.69
N ALA A 170 11.40 -12.22 16.29
CA ALA A 170 10.27 -12.06 17.20
C ALA A 170 9.24 -13.16 16.95
N TYR A 171 8.96 -13.97 17.98
CA TYR A 171 8.09 -15.13 17.93
C TYR A 171 6.76 -14.86 18.64
N LEU A 172 5.71 -14.62 17.86
CA LEU A 172 4.36 -14.27 18.34
C LEU A 172 3.31 -15.26 17.83
N ASN A 173 3.69 -16.51 17.58
CA ASN A 173 2.78 -17.56 17.13
C ASN A 173 1.66 -17.85 18.15
N GLY A 174 0.46 -18.17 17.65
CA GLY A 174 -0.70 -18.53 18.47
C GLY A 174 -1.28 -17.37 19.28
N LYS A 175 -0.83 -16.13 19.04
CA LYS A 175 -1.33 -14.95 19.73
C LYS A 175 -2.53 -14.45 18.93
N ARG A 176 -3.74 -14.58 19.46
CA ARG A 176 -4.96 -14.07 18.83
C ARG A 176 -4.92 -12.54 18.77
N LEU A 177 -4.39 -11.98 17.68
CA LEU A 177 -4.15 -10.54 17.55
C LEU A 177 -5.34 -9.87 16.87
N ASN A 178 -5.89 -8.84 17.51
CA ASN A 178 -6.77 -7.89 16.81
C ASN A 178 -5.93 -6.78 16.16
N LYS A 179 -6.59 -5.83 15.47
CA LYS A 179 -5.91 -4.74 14.78
C LYS A 179 -5.05 -3.83 15.69
N TYR A 180 -5.47 -3.60 16.93
CA TYR A 180 -4.70 -2.80 17.89
C TYR A 180 -3.46 -3.55 18.38
N ASP A 181 -3.56 -4.86 18.54
CA ASP A 181 -2.40 -5.70 18.86
C ASP A 181 -1.38 -5.68 17.71
N VAL A 182 -1.84 -5.75 16.46
CA VAL A 182 -0.97 -5.67 15.28
C VAL A 182 -0.32 -4.29 15.16
N GLN A 183 -1.04 -3.21 15.46
CA GLN A 183 -0.44 -1.87 15.56
C GLN A 183 0.67 -1.82 16.60
N ALA A 184 0.45 -2.40 17.79
CA ALA A 184 1.49 -2.47 18.82
C ALA A 184 2.70 -3.30 18.36
N VAL A 185 2.48 -4.43 17.67
CA VAL A 185 3.55 -5.24 17.07
C VAL A 185 4.35 -4.42 16.05
N VAL A 186 3.69 -3.66 15.17
CA VAL A 186 4.36 -2.77 14.21
C VAL A 186 5.20 -1.73 14.94
N GLN A 187 4.62 -1.01 15.90
CA GLN A 187 5.34 0.07 16.61
C GLN A 187 6.52 -0.45 17.41
N GLU A 188 6.32 -1.50 18.19
CA GLU A 188 7.32 -1.96 19.14
C GLU A 188 8.36 -2.87 18.48
N LEU A 189 7.96 -3.75 17.57
CA LEU A 189 8.87 -4.76 16.99
C LEU A 189 9.46 -4.33 15.65
N ILE A 190 8.65 -3.81 14.74
CA ILE A 190 9.12 -3.45 13.39
C ILE A 190 9.81 -2.08 13.41
N ILE A 191 9.20 -1.08 14.06
CA ILE A 191 9.73 0.30 14.09
C ILE A 191 10.71 0.48 15.25
N GLY A 192 10.29 0.15 16.48
CA GLY A 192 11.08 0.40 17.68
C GLY A 192 12.29 -0.53 17.78
N LYS A 193 12.05 -1.84 17.74
CA LYS A 193 13.11 -2.86 17.87
C LYS A 193 13.74 -3.28 16.55
N GLN A 194 13.22 -2.85 15.39
CA GLN A 194 13.81 -3.15 14.08
C GLN A 194 14.08 -4.65 13.88
N CYS A 195 13.09 -5.49 14.20
CA CYS A 195 13.25 -6.95 14.19
C CYS A 195 13.63 -7.49 12.81
N ARG A 196 14.43 -8.57 12.78
CA ARG A 196 14.96 -9.18 11.55
C ARG A 196 14.02 -10.23 10.96
N ALA A 197 13.23 -10.87 11.80
CA ALA A 197 12.17 -11.78 11.37
C ALA A 197 10.97 -11.72 12.33
N LEU A 198 9.77 -11.85 11.77
CA LEU A 198 8.53 -11.82 12.53
C LEU A 198 7.70 -13.08 12.24
N PHE A 199 7.40 -13.82 13.30
CA PHE A 199 6.60 -15.04 13.23
C PHE A 199 5.24 -14.83 13.89
N LEU A 200 4.18 -14.90 13.08
CA LEU A 200 2.78 -14.64 13.44
C LEU A 200 1.89 -15.80 13.00
N ARG A 201 2.36 -17.04 13.11
CA ARG A 201 1.57 -18.22 12.76
C ARG A 201 0.34 -18.30 13.65
N GLU A 202 -0.82 -18.67 13.11
CA GLU A 202 -2.04 -18.92 13.89
C GLU A 202 -2.42 -17.74 14.80
N SER A 203 -2.34 -16.52 14.27
CA SER A 203 -2.47 -15.28 15.05
C SER A 203 -3.73 -14.45 14.70
N LEU A 204 -4.64 -15.03 13.92
CA LEU A 204 -5.87 -14.38 13.43
C LEU A 204 -5.61 -13.08 12.63
N ILE A 205 -4.50 -13.04 11.89
CA ILE A 205 -4.19 -11.90 11.02
C ILE A 205 -5.18 -11.90 9.85
N THR A 206 -6.07 -10.91 9.82
CA THR A 206 -7.05 -10.67 8.75
C THR A 206 -6.45 -9.83 7.62
N ALA A 207 -7.20 -9.62 6.54
CA ALA A 207 -6.83 -8.66 5.49
C ALA A 207 -6.63 -7.23 6.04
N GLU A 208 -7.49 -6.75 6.95
CA GLU A 208 -7.35 -5.43 7.61
C GLU A 208 -6.06 -5.35 8.43
N ALA A 209 -5.75 -6.39 9.21
CA ALA A 209 -4.50 -6.46 9.96
C ALA A 209 -3.27 -6.55 9.04
N THR A 210 -3.41 -7.20 7.89
CA THR A 210 -2.36 -7.32 6.88
C THR A 210 -2.06 -5.97 6.21
N LEU A 211 -3.06 -5.12 6.02
CA LEU A 211 -2.86 -3.74 5.56
C LEU A 211 -1.91 -2.99 6.50
N ILE A 212 -2.16 -3.04 7.81
CA ILE A 212 -1.33 -2.39 8.84
C ILE A 212 0.12 -2.88 8.79
N LEU A 213 0.33 -4.20 8.64
CA LEU A 213 1.67 -4.77 8.46
C LEU A 213 2.32 -4.29 7.16
N SER A 214 1.57 -4.31 6.05
CA SER A 214 2.06 -3.95 4.72
C SER A 214 2.48 -2.48 4.63
N GLU A 215 1.77 -1.59 5.32
CA GLU A 215 2.13 -0.19 5.44
C GLU A 215 3.50 -0.01 6.12
N ALA A 216 3.75 -0.77 7.18
CA ALA A 216 5.03 -0.74 7.89
C ALA A 216 6.19 -1.30 7.06
N LEU A 217 5.93 -2.23 6.14
CA LEU A 217 6.97 -2.83 5.29
C LEU A 217 7.57 -1.86 4.28
N ARG A 218 6.83 -0.85 3.82
CA ARG A 218 7.28 0.07 2.76
C ARG A 218 8.53 0.88 3.13
N ASP A 219 8.62 1.30 4.38
CA ASP A 219 9.75 2.10 4.85
C ASP A 219 10.69 1.28 5.75
N ASN A 220 10.39 -0.01 5.94
CA ASN A 220 11.21 -0.88 6.78
C ASN A 220 12.45 -1.39 6.02
N ASN A 221 13.61 -1.19 6.63
CA ASN A 221 14.90 -1.57 6.07
C ASN A 221 15.63 -2.67 6.89
N THR A 222 14.92 -3.40 7.74
CA THR A 222 15.53 -4.37 8.67
C THR A 222 14.91 -5.76 8.64
N LEU A 223 13.61 -5.87 8.40
CA LEU A 223 12.85 -7.11 8.41
C LEU A 223 13.17 -7.93 7.16
N GLY A 224 13.94 -9.00 7.35
CA GLY A 224 14.31 -9.95 6.30
C GLY A 224 13.34 -11.12 6.15
N GLY A 225 12.48 -11.38 7.14
CA GLY A 225 11.54 -12.49 7.12
C GLY A 225 10.18 -12.19 7.75
N LEU A 226 9.10 -12.55 7.06
CA LEU A 226 7.74 -12.42 7.55
C LEU A 226 7.00 -13.74 7.37
N PHE A 227 6.60 -14.35 8.49
CA PHE A 227 5.99 -15.67 8.53
C PHE A 227 4.56 -15.59 9.06
N LEU A 228 3.59 -15.73 8.16
CA LEU A 228 2.16 -15.49 8.42
C LEU A 228 1.30 -16.74 8.19
N ALA A 229 1.88 -17.93 8.36
CA ALA A 229 1.16 -19.18 8.10
C ALA A 229 -0.09 -19.34 9.00
N GLN A 230 -1.13 -20.01 8.49
CA GLN A 230 -2.37 -20.27 9.24
C GLN A 230 -3.06 -18.99 9.76
N ASN A 231 -3.34 -18.05 8.87
CA ASN A 231 -4.09 -16.82 9.18
C ASN A 231 -5.26 -16.65 8.20
N GLN A 232 -5.92 -15.48 8.23
CA GLN A 232 -7.11 -15.16 7.43
C GLN A 232 -6.80 -14.01 6.46
N ILE A 233 -5.65 -14.12 5.78
CA ILE A 233 -5.14 -13.05 4.90
C ILE A 233 -5.99 -12.93 3.63
N GLY A 234 -6.31 -14.06 2.99
CA GLY A 234 -7.06 -14.09 1.73
C GLY A 234 -6.40 -13.31 0.59
N ASP A 235 -7.14 -13.09 -0.48
CA ASP A 235 -6.64 -12.37 -1.66
C ASP A 235 -6.43 -10.88 -1.39
N ASP A 236 -7.30 -10.25 -0.58
CA ASP A 236 -7.19 -8.84 -0.22
C ASP A 236 -5.95 -8.55 0.64
N GLY A 237 -5.67 -9.38 1.65
CA GLY A 237 -4.43 -9.26 2.42
C GLY A 237 -3.20 -9.47 1.54
N THR A 238 -3.28 -10.42 0.60
CA THR A 238 -2.21 -10.69 -0.38
C THR A 238 -1.97 -9.50 -1.30
N LYS A 239 -3.02 -8.79 -1.74
CA LYS A 239 -2.95 -7.55 -2.51
C LYS A 239 -2.17 -6.47 -1.77
N TYR A 240 -2.40 -6.30 -0.45
CA TYR A 240 -1.66 -5.31 0.34
C TYR A 240 -0.18 -5.64 0.45
N LEU A 241 0.16 -6.90 0.74
CA LEU A 241 1.55 -7.36 0.79
C LEU A 241 2.25 -7.20 -0.56
N ALA A 242 1.61 -7.64 -1.65
CA ALA A 242 2.13 -7.52 -3.00
C ALA A 242 2.46 -6.05 -3.35
N ARG A 243 1.58 -5.12 -2.99
CA ARG A 243 1.79 -3.68 -3.23
C ARG A 243 2.92 -3.10 -2.38
N ALA A 244 3.08 -3.56 -1.14
CA ALA A 244 4.17 -3.11 -0.27
C ALA A 244 5.54 -3.63 -0.73
N LEU A 245 5.58 -4.79 -1.38
CA LEU A 245 6.82 -5.45 -1.81
C LEU A 245 7.18 -5.19 -3.29
N SER A 246 6.32 -4.52 -4.06
CA SER A 246 6.56 -4.26 -5.49
C SER A 246 7.60 -3.15 -5.72
N GLY A 247 8.49 -3.36 -6.69
CA GLY A 247 9.53 -2.41 -7.09
C GLY A 247 10.44 -2.02 -5.92
N ASP A 248 10.78 -0.73 -5.86
CA ASP A 248 11.66 -0.18 -4.82
C ASP A 248 10.96 0.08 -3.48
N ASN A 249 9.69 -0.33 -3.33
CA ASN A 249 8.95 -0.11 -2.09
C ASN A 249 9.48 -0.95 -0.92
N ASN A 250 10.15 -2.08 -1.15
CA ASN A 250 10.81 -2.81 -0.08
C ASN A 250 12.03 -3.56 -0.62
N SER A 251 13.20 -3.19 -0.10
CA SER A 251 14.48 -3.75 -0.53
C SER A 251 15.09 -4.77 0.44
N THR A 252 14.34 -5.23 1.44
CA THR A 252 14.91 -5.95 2.60
C THR A 252 14.26 -7.30 2.88
N LEU A 253 12.98 -7.47 2.57
CA LEU A 253 12.26 -8.70 2.84
C LEU A 253 12.68 -9.81 1.87
N LYS A 254 13.36 -10.83 2.40
CA LYS A 254 13.89 -11.97 1.61
C LYS A 254 13.01 -13.20 1.70
N LYS A 255 12.25 -13.36 2.79
CA LYS A 255 11.49 -14.57 3.12
C LYS A 255 10.05 -14.23 3.47
N LEU A 256 9.09 -14.79 2.72
CA LEU A 256 7.67 -14.59 2.95
C LEU A 256 6.93 -15.93 2.98
N SER A 257 6.29 -16.25 4.11
CA SER A 257 5.42 -17.42 4.24
C SER A 257 3.96 -16.99 4.38
N LEU A 258 3.14 -17.46 3.44
CA LEU A 258 1.70 -17.26 3.35
C LEU A 258 0.95 -18.59 3.31
N CYS A 259 1.52 -19.64 3.90
CA CYS A 259 0.90 -20.97 3.90
C CYS A 259 -0.45 -20.95 4.64
N HIS A 260 -1.46 -21.65 4.14
CA HIS A 260 -2.76 -21.80 4.80
C HIS A 260 -3.43 -20.45 5.11
N ASN A 261 -3.72 -19.67 4.07
CA ASN A 261 -4.30 -18.32 4.17
C ASN A 261 -5.49 -18.09 3.24
N ASP A 262 -6.10 -19.17 2.74
CA ASP A 262 -7.23 -19.13 1.79
C ASP A 262 -6.97 -18.33 0.50
N ILE A 263 -5.70 -18.24 0.08
CA ILE A 263 -5.30 -17.50 -1.13
C ILE A 263 -5.75 -18.27 -2.37
N THR A 264 -6.42 -17.59 -3.30
CA THR A 264 -6.87 -18.13 -4.58
C THR A 264 -5.98 -17.63 -5.73
N ASP A 265 -6.33 -17.99 -6.96
CA ASP A 265 -5.63 -17.51 -8.16
C ASP A 265 -5.64 -15.97 -8.27
N GLN A 266 -6.64 -15.29 -7.69
CA GLN A 266 -6.70 -13.84 -7.64
C GLN A 266 -5.59 -13.24 -6.78
N GLY A 267 -5.32 -13.81 -5.60
CA GLY A 267 -4.19 -13.41 -4.77
C GLY A 267 -2.85 -13.72 -5.44
N ILE A 268 -2.78 -14.83 -6.18
CA ILE A 268 -1.59 -15.17 -6.98
C ILE A 268 -1.34 -14.17 -8.10
N GLN A 269 -2.37 -13.64 -8.77
CA GLN A 269 -2.21 -12.56 -9.74
C GLN A 269 -1.49 -11.34 -9.14
N TYR A 270 -1.82 -10.95 -7.90
CA TYR A 270 -1.13 -9.86 -7.22
C TYR A 270 0.33 -10.19 -6.90
N LEU A 271 0.60 -11.41 -6.42
CA LEU A 271 1.99 -11.85 -6.16
C LEU A 271 2.81 -11.94 -7.44
N ALA A 272 2.24 -12.46 -8.52
CA ALA A 272 2.91 -12.52 -9.82
C ALA A 272 3.26 -11.12 -10.31
N LYS A 273 2.32 -10.17 -10.21
CA LYS A 273 2.59 -8.76 -10.58
C LYS A 273 3.69 -8.13 -9.74
N MET A 274 3.71 -8.41 -8.44
CA MET A 274 4.79 -7.95 -7.54
C MET A 274 6.14 -8.53 -7.93
N LEU A 275 6.21 -9.84 -8.24
CA LEU A 275 7.44 -10.53 -8.63
C LEU A 275 8.04 -10.03 -9.96
N GLU A 276 7.27 -9.36 -10.82
CA GLU A 276 7.81 -8.73 -12.04
C GLU A 276 8.86 -7.66 -11.75
N SER A 277 8.74 -6.97 -10.61
CA SER A 277 9.58 -5.82 -10.24
C SER A 277 10.32 -6.01 -8.91
N ASN A 278 9.96 -7.03 -8.13
CA ASN A 278 10.63 -7.32 -6.86
C ASN A 278 11.95 -8.05 -7.10
N GLU A 279 13.05 -7.44 -6.66
CA GLU A 279 14.40 -7.97 -6.80
C GLU A 279 14.98 -8.52 -5.49
N THR A 280 14.17 -8.64 -4.44
CA THR A 280 14.65 -8.88 -3.06
C THR A 280 14.17 -10.18 -2.45
N LEU A 281 12.96 -10.62 -2.82
CA LEU A 281 12.36 -11.84 -2.31
C LEU A 281 13.04 -13.07 -2.90
N THR A 282 13.57 -13.92 -2.03
CA THR A 282 14.27 -15.16 -2.41
C THR A 282 13.48 -16.41 -2.04
N HIS A 283 12.60 -16.34 -1.03
CA HIS A 283 11.80 -17.46 -0.56
C HIS A 283 10.32 -17.08 -0.47
N LEU A 284 9.48 -17.85 -1.14
CA LEU A 284 8.02 -17.71 -1.12
C LEU A 284 7.37 -19.06 -0.83
N TRP A 285 6.66 -19.15 0.30
CA TRP A 285 5.90 -20.35 0.67
C TRP A 285 4.40 -20.07 0.61
N LEU A 286 3.70 -20.84 -0.22
CA LEU A 286 2.27 -20.72 -0.52
C LEU A 286 1.52 -22.04 -0.29
N ALA A 287 2.06 -22.91 0.57
CA ALA A 287 1.50 -24.23 0.81
C ALA A 287 0.07 -24.17 1.38
N SER A 288 -0.75 -25.17 1.07
CA SER A 288 -2.12 -25.32 1.59
C SER A 288 -3.02 -24.09 1.33
N ASN A 289 -2.97 -23.53 0.12
CA ASN A 289 -3.89 -22.49 -0.32
C ASN A 289 -4.89 -23.07 -1.34
N LYS A 290 -5.67 -22.21 -1.99
CA LYS A 290 -6.68 -22.58 -2.99
C LYS A 290 -6.19 -22.26 -4.42
N ILE A 291 -4.89 -22.45 -4.66
CA ILE A 291 -4.27 -22.18 -5.96
C ILE A 291 -4.61 -23.34 -6.92
N THR A 292 -5.07 -22.98 -8.11
CA THR A 292 -5.40 -23.92 -9.19
C THR A 292 -4.35 -23.85 -10.31
N ASP A 293 -4.61 -24.58 -11.40
CA ASP A 293 -3.81 -24.54 -12.62
C ASP A 293 -3.64 -23.10 -13.16
N GLN A 294 -4.65 -22.23 -13.01
CA GLN A 294 -4.59 -20.83 -13.48
C GLN A 294 -3.57 -20.00 -12.69
N GLY A 295 -3.59 -20.08 -11.35
CA GLY A 295 -2.62 -19.36 -10.52
C GLY A 295 -1.20 -19.90 -10.71
N LEU A 296 -1.06 -21.21 -10.90
CA LEU A 296 0.22 -21.83 -11.24
C LEU A 296 0.80 -21.26 -12.54
N GLU A 297 -0.02 -21.14 -13.59
CA GLU A 297 0.40 -20.56 -14.86
C GLU A 297 0.95 -19.13 -14.68
N LEU A 298 0.25 -18.27 -13.93
CA LEU A 298 0.70 -16.89 -13.65
C LEU A 298 2.07 -16.86 -12.97
N LEU A 299 2.29 -17.71 -11.96
CA LEU A 299 3.59 -17.82 -11.28
C LEU A 299 4.68 -18.32 -12.23
N CYS A 300 4.39 -19.35 -13.02
CA CYS A 300 5.37 -19.90 -13.95
C CYS A 300 5.77 -18.90 -15.03
N GLN A 301 4.81 -18.15 -15.58
CA GLN A 301 5.06 -17.12 -16.58
C GLN A 301 5.98 -16.02 -16.03
N VAL A 302 5.71 -15.49 -14.83
CA VAL A 302 6.55 -14.42 -14.27
C VAL A 302 7.96 -14.93 -13.91
N LEU A 303 8.09 -16.14 -13.37
CA LEU A 303 9.39 -16.73 -13.04
C LEU A 303 10.23 -17.03 -14.28
N MET A 304 9.57 -17.43 -15.37
CA MET A 304 10.23 -17.67 -16.64
C MET A 304 10.71 -16.36 -17.28
N GLN A 305 9.86 -15.34 -17.33
CA GLN A 305 10.08 -14.16 -18.17
C GLN A 305 10.72 -12.98 -17.44
N LYS A 306 10.38 -12.74 -16.17
CA LYS A 306 10.68 -11.47 -15.47
C LYS A 306 11.53 -11.67 -14.23
N ASN A 307 11.09 -12.51 -13.30
CA ASN A 307 11.75 -12.64 -12.01
C ASN A 307 13.02 -13.50 -12.11
N LYS A 308 14.14 -12.97 -11.61
CA LYS A 308 15.46 -13.65 -11.58
C LYS A 308 16.04 -13.74 -10.16
N THR A 309 15.21 -13.53 -9.15
CA THR A 309 15.64 -13.38 -7.75
C THR A 309 15.09 -14.46 -6.84
N LEU A 310 13.88 -14.98 -7.14
CA LEU A 310 13.29 -16.05 -6.36
C LEU A 310 14.09 -17.35 -6.51
N GLN A 311 14.42 -17.96 -5.36
CA GLN A 311 15.24 -19.16 -5.24
C GLN A 311 14.44 -20.35 -4.71
N VAL A 312 13.48 -20.12 -3.83
CA VAL A 312 12.66 -21.15 -3.19
C VAL A 312 11.19 -20.83 -3.39
N LEU A 313 10.47 -21.75 -4.04
CA LEU A 313 9.02 -21.69 -4.19
C LEU A 313 8.40 -22.97 -3.63
N SER A 314 7.43 -22.83 -2.73
CA SER A 314 6.66 -23.95 -2.21
C SER A 314 5.18 -23.77 -2.50
N LEU A 315 4.62 -24.72 -3.25
CA LEU A 315 3.21 -24.79 -3.64
C LEU A 315 2.53 -26.04 -3.10
N GLU A 316 3.16 -26.74 -2.14
CA GLU A 316 2.64 -27.95 -1.49
C GLU A 316 1.14 -27.85 -1.12
N TRP A 317 0.39 -28.93 -1.24
CA TRP A 317 -1.04 -28.99 -0.89
C TRP A 317 -1.95 -28.01 -1.66
N ASN A 318 -1.55 -27.52 -2.83
CA ASN A 318 -2.46 -26.91 -3.81
C ASN A 318 -2.99 -27.97 -4.78
N LYS A 319 -3.89 -27.64 -5.71
CA LYS A 319 -4.53 -28.67 -6.58
C LYS A 319 -4.33 -28.34 -8.04
N PHE A 320 -3.36 -28.99 -8.67
CA PHE A 320 -3.07 -28.88 -10.10
C PHE A 320 -3.53 -30.17 -10.78
N ARG A 321 -4.54 -30.08 -11.63
CA ARG A 321 -5.27 -31.25 -12.15
C ARG A 321 -5.03 -31.50 -13.63
N ASN A 322 -4.43 -30.56 -14.34
CA ASN A 322 -4.38 -30.59 -15.80
C ASN A 322 -2.95 -30.88 -16.30
N ASP A 323 -2.84 -31.59 -17.43
CA ASP A 323 -1.55 -31.84 -18.09
C ASP A 323 -0.84 -30.54 -18.51
N THR A 324 -1.62 -29.49 -18.84
CA THR A 324 -1.09 -28.15 -19.14
C THR A 324 -0.22 -27.58 -18.00
N SER A 325 -0.57 -27.88 -16.75
CA SER A 325 0.20 -27.46 -15.57
C SER A 325 1.58 -28.10 -15.50
N VAL A 326 1.71 -29.33 -16.01
CA VAL A 326 3.00 -30.01 -16.11
C VAL A 326 3.86 -29.32 -17.17
N THR A 327 3.30 -29.10 -18.36
CA THR A 327 4.02 -28.44 -19.47
C THR A 327 4.56 -27.07 -19.05
N ILE A 328 3.74 -26.24 -18.41
CA ILE A 328 4.17 -24.90 -18.00
C ILE A 328 5.24 -24.95 -16.89
N LEU A 329 5.17 -25.92 -15.98
CA LEU A 329 6.20 -26.14 -14.96
C LEU A 329 7.53 -26.57 -15.60
N VAL A 330 7.48 -27.49 -16.57
CA VAL A 330 8.65 -27.94 -17.32
C VAL A 330 9.30 -26.77 -18.08
N ASP A 331 8.50 -25.96 -18.77
CA ASP A 331 8.99 -24.80 -19.51
C ASP A 331 9.59 -23.73 -18.58
N MET A 332 8.93 -23.47 -17.44
CA MET A 332 9.48 -22.59 -16.42
C MET A 332 10.83 -23.11 -15.90
N LEU A 333 10.93 -24.41 -15.58
CA LEU A 333 12.18 -25.00 -15.08
C LEU A 333 13.31 -24.98 -16.11
N LYS A 334 13.02 -25.11 -17.40
CA LYS A 334 14.03 -25.01 -18.48
C LYS A 334 14.57 -23.58 -18.60
N ASN A 335 13.72 -22.57 -18.47
CA ASN A 335 14.05 -21.17 -18.75
C ASN A 335 14.46 -20.37 -17.49
N ASN A 336 14.00 -20.76 -16.30
CA ASN A 336 14.35 -20.11 -15.06
C ASN A 336 15.71 -20.60 -14.53
N LYS A 337 16.58 -19.63 -14.19
CA LYS A 337 17.95 -19.86 -13.69
C LYS A 337 18.15 -19.53 -12.21
N SER A 338 17.17 -18.87 -11.58
CA SER A 338 17.29 -18.40 -10.19
C SER A 338 16.75 -19.42 -9.18
N LEU A 339 15.72 -20.16 -9.56
CA LEU A 339 15.05 -21.13 -8.70
C LEU A 339 15.98 -22.33 -8.47
N THR A 340 16.18 -22.65 -7.19
CA THR A 340 17.00 -23.78 -6.74
C THR A 340 16.15 -24.82 -6.00
N THR A 341 14.99 -24.43 -5.49
CA THR A 341 14.09 -25.33 -4.76
C THR A 341 12.65 -25.11 -5.21
N LEU A 342 11.98 -26.20 -5.60
CA LEU A 342 10.56 -26.23 -5.91
C LEU A 342 9.89 -27.36 -5.12
N ASN A 343 8.89 -27.02 -4.30
CA ASN A 343 8.07 -28.01 -3.60
C ASN A 343 6.64 -28.07 -4.20
N LEU A 344 6.29 -29.25 -4.69
CA LEU A 344 5.01 -29.64 -5.30
C LEU A 344 4.41 -30.89 -4.64
N GLU A 345 4.86 -31.23 -3.42
CA GLU A 345 4.29 -32.34 -2.67
C GLU A 345 2.77 -32.15 -2.48
N ASN A 346 2.03 -33.25 -2.58
CA ASN A 346 0.57 -33.25 -2.43
C ASN A 346 -0.20 -32.33 -3.42
N CYS A 347 0.39 -31.97 -4.58
CA CYS A 347 -0.26 -31.10 -5.57
C CYS A 347 -1.23 -31.79 -6.56
N LYS A 348 -1.39 -33.12 -6.46
CA LYS A 348 -2.25 -33.95 -7.33
C LYS A 348 -1.88 -33.95 -8.82
N LEU A 349 -0.60 -33.74 -9.14
CA LEU A 349 -0.10 -33.81 -10.52
C LEU A 349 -0.26 -35.24 -11.11
N PRO A 350 -0.48 -35.36 -12.43
CA PRO A 350 -0.49 -36.64 -13.14
C PRO A 350 0.86 -37.37 -12.99
N LYS A 351 0.83 -38.71 -12.88
CA LYS A 351 2.05 -39.54 -12.73
C LYS A 351 3.06 -39.32 -13.87
N SER A 352 2.58 -39.22 -15.10
CA SER A 352 3.41 -38.91 -16.28
C SER A 352 4.17 -37.60 -16.11
N GLY A 353 3.48 -36.56 -15.62
CA GLY A 353 4.09 -35.25 -15.39
C GLY A 353 5.09 -35.22 -14.24
N VAL A 354 4.88 -36.02 -13.18
CA VAL A 354 5.86 -36.16 -12.09
C VAL A 354 7.19 -36.70 -12.63
N GLU A 355 7.16 -37.72 -13.49
CA GLU A 355 8.37 -38.30 -14.07
C GLU A 355 9.07 -37.31 -15.03
N GLU A 356 8.32 -36.55 -15.81
CA GLU A 356 8.88 -35.50 -16.66
C GLU A 356 9.59 -34.40 -15.84
N LEU A 357 8.97 -33.94 -14.75
CA LEU A 357 9.57 -32.95 -13.85
C LEU A 357 10.85 -33.48 -13.19
N LYS A 358 10.87 -34.75 -12.77
CA LYS A 358 12.09 -35.40 -12.23
C LYS A 358 13.19 -35.45 -13.29
N LEU A 359 12.88 -35.77 -14.54
CA LEU A 359 13.87 -35.80 -15.63
C LEU A 359 14.45 -34.42 -15.91
N VAL A 360 13.62 -33.38 -16.03
CA VAL A 360 14.05 -32.01 -16.29
C VAL A 360 14.92 -31.46 -15.15
N THR A 361 14.60 -31.79 -13.90
CA THR A 361 15.36 -31.31 -12.73
C THR A 361 16.70 -32.02 -12.54
N LYS A 362 16.87 -33.28 -12.99
CA LYS A 362 18.18 -33.96 -12.99
C LYS A 362 19.24 -33.21 -13.79
N ALA A 363 18.84 -32.50 -14.85
CA ALA A 363 19.75 -31.68 -15.66
C ALA A 363 20.17 -30.37 -14.97
N LYS A 364 19.47 -29.95 -13.90
CA LYS A 364 19.76 -28.72 -13.16
C LYS A 364 20.68 -29.02 -11.97
N LYS A 365 21.87 -28.41 -11.96
CA LYS A 365 22.83 -28.53 -10.84
C LYS A 365 22.23 -27.95 -9.55
N ASN A 366 22.41 -28.66 -8.44
CA ASN A 366 21.99 -28.23 -7.09
C ASN A 366 20.49 -27.90 -6.96
N PHE A 367 19.64 -28.44 -7.84
CA PHE A 367 18.20 -28.21 -7.78
C PHE A 367 17.52 -29.24 -6.86
N LYS A 368 16.63 -28.77 -5.99
CA LYS A 368 15.84 -29.60 -5.06
C LYS A 368 14.38 -29.59 -5.51
N LEU A 369 13.90 -30.74 -5.96
CA LEU A 369 12.49 -30.96 -6.27
C LEU A 369 11.87 -31.83 -5.17
N PHE A 370 10.84 -31.34 -4.52
CA PHE A 370 10.00 -32.11 -3.60
C PHE A 370 8.67 -32.41 -4.31
N ILE A 371 8.38 -33.68 -4.57
CA ILE A 371 7.19 -34.14 -5.30
C ILE A 371 6.90 -35.61 -4.94
N ASN A 372 5.63 -35.98 -4.83
CA ASN A 372 5.18 -37.33 -4.46
C ASN A 372 5.03 -38.26 -5.66
#